data_AF-A0A970GQI5-F1
#
_entry.id   AF-A0A970GQI5-F1
#
_cell.length_a   1.000
_cell.length_b   1.000
_cell.length_c   1.000
_cell.angle_alpha   90.00
_cell.angle_beta   90.00
_cell.angle_gamma   90.00
#
_symmetry.space_group_name_H-M   'P 1'
#
loop_
_entity.id
_entity.type
_entity.pdbx_description
1 polymer ?
#
loop_
_entity_poly.entity_id
_entity_poly.type
_entity_poly.pdbx_seq_one_letter_code
_entity_poly.pdbx_strand_id
1 'polypeptide(L)'
;TKIDYLDEENVLDAEGIKKIIELTSEQAIRANEIKRNKEKTIVKQDVSAREAILELEREQAEAEAKQKREIANLQARENAQIVIVDEEERLKAETVRIRTDEELAIAEENKDRQIIIARTAKEGTEGVEKERIRKQIELEATEREKIVGLARIDKDKEVEKEKKNMQEIVRERVVVEKLVAEEEEKIKDTREIAQANREKTVNITRAEGEAEARTIDKVKLAEAEKRSTKELAEKEIIMAETELKTSRQRAESIKIIADARVEESAVEGMSEARVMKAKAEAFELEGAARAKVREMEAEAEARAIRIEGESEAEVIRQKALAEAEGINKKAEAMKEFDAVGKEHEEFKLKLNKDKEVELAQINIEAEIAKAQAEIIKQGLANANVDIVGGDSVFFDKLVKSITRGKQLDRFVDSSEIVSELKDNFLDGDLDNFKRQLRSQLKTLNIDSETIKNLTISSAIMKYIAESNKEPGLFLKKILEKARELGIENDPIDTIIG
;
A
#
# COMPACT_ATOMS: atom_id res chain seq x y z
N THR A 1 21.49 128.59 89.00
CA THR A 1 21.28 128.64 90.47
C THR A 1 20.48 127.41 90.86
N LYS A 2 20.77 126.75 91.99
CA LYS A 2 19.97 125.59 92.42
C LYS A 2 18.61 126.09 92.94
N ILE A 3 17.54 125.32 92.71
CA ILE A 3 16.17 125.64 93.15
C ILE A 3 16.12 125.88 94.67
N ASP A 4 16.97 125.18 95.44
CA ASP A 4 17.09 125.26 96.90
C ASP A 4 17.45 126.66 97.46
N TYR A 5 17.77 127.65 96.61
CA TYR A 5 18.13 129.02 97.01
C TYR A 5 17.05 130.07 96.66
N LEU A 6 15.88 129.65 96.19
CA LEU A 6 14.77 130.52 95.79
C LEU A 6 13.63 130.38 96.81
N ASP A 7 13.03 131.51 97.23
CA ASP A 7 11.94 131.54 98.22
C ASP A 7 10.57 131.43 97.50
N GLU A 8 9.75 130.48 97.91
CA GLU A 8 8.43 130.23 97.31
C GLU A 8 7.42 131.34 97.60
N GLU A 9 7.61 132.13 98.66
CA GLU A 9 6.72 133.25 99.02
C GLU A 9 7.06 134.57 98.29
N ASN A 10 8.18 134.63 97.54
CA ASN A 10 8.56 135.78 96.72
C ASN A 10 8.12 135.59 95.26
N VAL A 11 7.29 136.52 94.76
CA VAL A 11 6.66 136.47 93.43
C VAL A 11 7.69 136.32 92.29
N LEU A 12 8.84 137.00 92.38
CA LEU A 12 9.88 136.93 91.34
C LEU A 12 10.59 135.57 91.34
N ASP A 13 10.79 134.99 92.52
CA ASP A 13 11.47 133.71 92.68
C ASP A 13 10.55 132.52 92.33
N ALA A 14 9.25 132.61 92.64
CA ALA A 14 8.23 131.63 92.26
C ALA A 14 8.03 131.52 90.73
N GLU A 15 8.06 132.64 90.00
CA GLU A 15 8.06 132.61 88.52
C GLU A 15 9.35 131.97 87.97
N GLY A 16 10.49 132.23 88.62
CA GLY A 16 11.76 131.58 88.32
C GLY A 16 11.71 130.06 88.51
N ILE A 17 11.21 129.58 89.64
CA ILE A 17 11.02 128.16 89.94
C ILE A 17 10.09 127.52 88.90
N LYS A 18 8.94 128.15 88.61
CA LYS A 18 7.99 127.67 87.59
C LYS A 18 8.67 127.53 86.22
N LYS A 19 9.46 128.52 85.81
CA LYS A 19 10.17 128.49 84.52
C LYS A 19 11.26 127.43 84.48
N ILE A 20 11.98 127.21 85.58
CA ILE A 20 12.99 126.15 85.68
C ILE A 20 12.32 124.78 85.61
N ILE A 21 11.21 124.55 86.32
CA ILE A 21 10.46 123.30 86.27
C ILE A 21 9.92 123.05 84.86
N GLU A 22 9.37 124.06 84.21
CA GLU A 22 8.87 123.98 82.82
C GLU A 22 10.00 123.61 81.86
N LEU A 23 11.12 124.34 81.89
CA LEU A 23 12.28 124.06 81.03
C LEU A 23 12.91 122.69 81.34
N THR A 24 12.99 122.30 82.61
CA THR A 24 13.55 121.00 83.01
C THR A 24 12.63 119.85 82.57
N SER A 25 11.31 120.04 82.65
CA SER A 25 10.32 119.07 82.17
C SER A 25 10.35 118.97 80.65
N GLU A 26 10.42 120.09 79.92
CA GLU A 26 10.60 120.09 78.46
C GLU A 26 11.87 119.36 78.05
N GLN A 27 13.00 119.61 78.73
CA GLN A 27 14.26 118.93 78.44
C GLN A 27 14.21 117.43 78.78
N ALA A 28 13.54 117.04 79.88
CA ALA A 28 13.35 115.64 80.24
C ALA A 28 12.46 114.89 79.23
N ILE A 29 11.41 115.54 78.73
CA ILE A 29 10.54 115.00 77.68
C ILE A 29 11.35 114.83 76.39
N ARG A 30 12.09 115.85 75.94
CA ARG A 30 12.96 115.76 74.76
C ARG A 30 14.03 114.68 74.89
N ALA A 31 14.65 114.55 76.07
CA ALA A 31 15.63 113.50 76.33
C ALA A 31 15.01 112.09 76.25
N ASN A 32 13.80 111.91 76.79
CA ASN A 32 13.08 110.64 76.69
C ASN A 32 12.65 110.35 75.24
N GLU A 33 12.16 111.34 74.50
CA GLU A 33 11.83 111.22 73.07
C GLU A 33 13.04 110.80 72.24
N ILE A 34 14.21 111.43 72.45
CA ILE A 34 15.46 111.04 71.78
C ILE A 34 15.82 109.59 72.13
N LYS A 35 15.69 109.19 73.40
CA LYS A 35 15.99 107.83 73.85
C LYS A 35 15.04 106.80 73.21
N ARG A 36 13.74 107.07 73.18
CA ARG A 36 12.72 106.21 72.55
C ARG A 36 12.85 106.17 71.03
N ASN A 37 13.20 107.27 70.39
CA ASN A 37 13.45 107.31 68.95
C ASN A 37 14.71 106.55 68.56
N LYS A 38 15.77 106.61 69.40
CA LYS A 38 16.96 105.77 69.25
C LYS A 38 16.59 104.29 69.35
N GLU A 39 15.84 103.88 70.38
CA GLU A 39 15.37 102.50 70.54
C GLU A 39 14.54 102.03 69.33
N LYS A 40 13.58 102.83 68.88
CA LYS A 40 12.76 102.52 67.69
C LYS A 40 13.61 102.37 66.43
N THR A 41 14.60 103.25 66.24
CA THR A 41 15.48 103.20 65.07
C THR A 41 16.33 101.94 65.06
N ILE A 42 16.90 101.57 66.21
CA ILE A 42 17.69 100.34 66.37
C ILE A 42 16.81 99.12 66.07
N VAL A 43 15.65 99.01 66.70
CA VAL A 43 14.73 97.88 66.48
C VAL A 43 14.31 97.79 65.01
N LYS A 44 14.04 98.93 64.35
CA LYS A 44 13.71 98.96 62.91
C LYS A 44 14.87 98.47 62.04
N GLN A 45 16.11 98.85 62.37
CA GLN A 45 17.30 98.38 61.67
C GLN A 45 17.52 96.88 61.91
N ASP A 46 17.33 96.40 63.13
CA ASP A 46 17.49 94.98 63.48
C ASP A 46 16.44 94.10 62.77
N VAL A 47 15.17 94.54 62.73
CA VAL A 47 14.10 93.85 62.01
C VAL A 47 14.41 93.80 60.51
N SER A 48 14.79 94.93 59.92
CA SER A 48 15.14 94.99 58.49
C SER A 48 16.36 94.11 58.15
N ALA A 49 17.39 94.10 59.01
CA ALA A 49 18.54 93.23 58.84
C ALA A 49 18.16 91.75 58.98
N ARG A 50 17.27 91.41 59.92
CA ARG A 50 16.82 90.03 60.13
C ARG A 50 15.95 89.53 58.99
N GLU A 51 15.06 90.37 58.46
CA GLU A 51 14.25 90.06 57.27
C GLU A 51 15.16 89.78 56.06
N ALA A 52 16.17 90.64 55.82
CA ALA A 52 17.13 90.43 54.74
C ALA A 52 17.94 89.12 54.90
N ILE A 53 18.36 88.78 56.12
CA ILE A 53 19.06 87.52 56.39
C ILE A 53 18.14 86.32 56.11
N LEU A 54 16.89 86.34 56.58
CA LEU A 54 15.95 85.25 56.37
C LEU A 54 15.59 85.07 54.88
N GLU A 55 15.53 86.16 54.12
CA GLU A 55 15.31 86.10 52.68
C GLU A 55 16.49 85.44 51.95
N LEU A 56 17.73 85.82 52.29
CA LEU A 56 18.94 85.18 51.76
C LEU A 56 19.05 83.69 52.16
N GLU A 57 18.71 83.35 53.41
CA GLU A 57 18.66 81.95 53.87
C GLU A 57 17.60 81.14 53.10
N ARG A 58 16.44 81.74 52.82
CA ARG A 58 15.41 81.11 51.99
C ARG A 58 15.90 80.89 50.56
N GLU A 59 16.51 81.89 49.93
CA GLU A 59 17.08 81.76 48.58
C GLU A 59 18.16 80.69 48.52
N GLN A 60 19.05 80.62 49.52
CA GLN A 60 20.06 79.58 49.62
C GLN A 60 19.41 78.19 49.74
N ALA A 61 18.43 78.02 50.62
CA ALA A 61 17.75 76.75 50.82
C ALA A 61 16.98 76.29 49.56
N GLU A 62 16.33 77.23 48.85
CA GLU A 62 15.65 76.95 47.59
C GLU A 62 16.63 76.56 46.48
N ALA A 63 17.77 77.25 46.38
CA ALA A 63 18.82 76.93 45.42
C ALA A 63 19.43 75.55 45.69
N GLU A 64 19.75 75.22 46.94
CA GLU A 64 20.27 73.91 47.34
C GLU A 64 19.26 72.78 47.09
N ALA A 65 17.98 72.99 47.40
CA ALA A 65 16.92 72.02 47.13
C ALA A 65 16.74 71.81 45.62
N LYS A 66 16.78 72.89 44.83
CA LYS A 66 16.71 72.81 43.36
C LYS A 66 17.90 72.06 42.78
N GLN A 67 19.12 72.34 43.25
CA GLN A 67 20.33 71.64 42.84
C GLN A 67 20.25 70.14 43.19
N LYS A 68 19.84 69.78 44.42
CA LYS A 68 19.65 68.37 44.82
C LYS A 68 18.65 67.65 43.92
N ARG A 69 17.53 68.30 43.58
CA ARG A 69 16.52 67.73 42.67
C ARG A 69 17.06 67.55 41.26
N GLU A 70 17.82 68.51 40.74
CA GLU A 70 18.44 68.42 39.42
C GLU A 70 19.48 67.30 39.36
N ILE A 71 20.33 67.18 40.37
CA ILE A 71 21.30 66.08 40.49
C ILE A 71 20.58 64.73 40.54
N ALA A 72 19.55 64.59 41.37
CA ALA A 72 18.81 63.33 41.49
C ALA A 72 18.13 62.94 40.17
N ASN A 73 17.54 63.91 39.46
CA ASN A 73 16.92 63.67 38.14
C ASN A 73 17.98 63.30 37.09
N LEU A 74 19.14 63.94 37.11
CA LEU A 74 20.23 63.65 36.19
C LEU A 74 20.80 62.25 36.45
N GLN A 75 21.07 61.91 37.70
CA GLN A 75 21.51 60.56 38.10
C GLN A 75 20.48 59.49 37.72
N ALA A 76 19.18 59.75 37.94
CA ALA A 76 18.13 58.80 37.54
C ALA A 76 18.09 58.59 36.02
N ARG A 77 18.25 59.67 35.24
CA ARG A 77 18.31 59.59 33.76
C ARG A 77 19.56 58.86 33.28
N GLU A 78 20.73 59.17 33.83
CA GLU A 78 21.98 58.50 33.48
C GLU A 78 21.94 57.01 33.83
N ASN A 79 21.44 56.65 35.02
CA ASN A 79 21.29 55.26 35.41
C ASN A 79 20.31 54.50 34.50
N ALA A 80 19.18 55.12 34.12
CA ALA A 80 18.26 54.52 33.17
C ALA A 80 18.91 54.32 31.79
N GLN A 81 19.69 55.31 31.33
CA GLN A 81 20.41 55.21 30.06
C GLN A 81 21.50 54.12 30.10
N ILE A 82 22.22 53.98 31.21
CA ILE A 82 23.21 52.91 31.40
C ILE A 82 22.54 51.54 31.27
N VAL A 83 21.40 51.32 31.93
CA VAL A 83 20.66 50.05 31.85
C VAL A 83 20.19 49.76 30.43
N ILE A 84 19.69 50.78 29.71
CA ILE A 84 19.27 50.61 28.30
C ILE A 84 20.46 50.18 27.44
N VAL A 85 21.60 50.88 27.57
CA VAL A 85 22.80 50.56 26.79
C VAL A 85 23.35 49.17 27.13
N ASP A 86 23.33 48.78 28.41
CA ASP A 86 23.78 47.45 28.85
C ASP A 86 22.91 46.33 28.27
N GLU A 87 21.58 46.48 28.31
CA GLU A 87 20.66 45.51 27.71
C GLU A 87 20.74 45.49 26.17
N GLU A 88 21.00 46.63 25.52
CA GLU A 88 21.25 46.68 24.07
C GLU A 88 22.55 45.94 23.68
N GLU A 89 23.63 46.15 24.42
CA GLU A 89 24.90 45.43 24.18
C GLU A 89 24.76 43.94 24.47
N ARG A 90 24.02 43.58 25.54
CA ARG A 90 23.68 42.19 25.84
C ARG A 90 22.87 41.54 24.72
N LEU A 91 21.84 42.22 24.20
CA LEU A 91 21.05 41.72 23.07
C LEU A 91 21.91 41.49 21.84
N LYS A 92 22.84 42.41 21.53
CA LYS A 92 23.78 42.25 20.41
C LYS A 92 24.69 41.04 20.62
N ALA A 93 25.28 40.90 21.80
CA ALA A 93 26.14 39.77 22.14
C ALA A 93 25.39 38.43 22.03
N GLU A 94 24.16 38.36 22.56
CA GLU A 94 23.34 37.16 22.51
C GLU A 94 22.89 36.82 21.09
N THR A 95 22.53 37.83 20.29
CA THR A 95 22.17 37.65 18.88
C THR A 95 23.34 37.08 18.09
N VAL A 96 24.56 37.60 18.31
CA VAL A 96 25.77 37.06 17.67
C VAL A 96 26.02 35.63 18.14
N ARG A 97 25.86 35.33 19.44
CA ARG A 97 26.02 33.96 19.97
C ARG A 97 25.04 32.99 19.31
N ILE A 98 23.74 33.29 19.35
CA ILE A 98 22.68 32.46 18.78
C ILE A 98 22.94 32.21 17.30
N ARG A 99 23.25 33.25 16.54
CA ARG A 99 23.56 33.11 15.11
C ARG A 99 24.78 32.22 14.87
N THR A 100 25.82 32.37 15.69
CA THR A 100 27.03 31.53 15.58
C THR A 100 26.70 30.08 15.91
N ASP A 101 25.91 29.83 16.97
CA ASP A 101 25.46 28.49 17.36
C ASP A 101 24.59 27.85 16.28
N GLU A 102 23.66 28.60 15.66
CA GLU A 102 22.84 28.15 14.54
C GLU A 102 23.70 27.79 13.31
N GLU A 103 24.64 28.66 12.92
CA GLU A 103 25.54 28.41 11.80
C GLU A 103 26.43 27.18 12.06
N LEU A 104 26.91 26.98 13.29
CA LEU A 104 27.66 25.79 13.69
C LEU A 104 26.80 24.53 13.66
N ALA A 105 25.58 24.57 14.19
CA ALA A 105 24.66 23.44 14.20
C ALA A 105 24.29 23.02 12.77
N ILE A 106 23.99 23.98 11.89
CA ILE A 106 23.72 23.71 10.46
C ILE A 106 24.96 23.12 9.78
N ALA A 107 26.16 23.61 10.10
CA ALA A 107 27.40 23.06 9.55
C ALA A 107 27.67 21.62 10.03
N GLU A 108 27.41 21.32 11.30
CA GLU A 108 27.51 19.97 11.85
C GLU A 108 26.48 19.02 11.22
N GLU A 109 25.22 19.42 11.12
CA GLU A 109 24.18 18.61 10.48
C GLU A 109 24.51 18.35 9.00
N ASN A 110 25.01 19.36 8.29
CA ASN A 110 25.46 19.18 6.91
C ASN A 110 26.66 18.23 6.80
N LYS A 111 27.62 18.31 7.73
CA LYS A 111 28.74 17.36 7.79
C LYS A 111 28.25 15.94 8.05
N ASP A 112 27.33 15.75 9.00
CA ASP A 112 26.77 14.43 9.31
C ASP A 112 25.96 13.88 8.13
N ARG A 113 25.18 14.73 7.47
CA ARG A 113 24.49 14.38 6.23
C ARG A 113 25.47 13.94 5.14
N GLN A 114 26.60 14.64 4.97
CA GLN A 114 27.64 14.24 4.01
C GLN A 114 28.28 12.90 4.39
N ILE A 115 28.53 12.66 5.69
CA ILE A 115 29.04 11.37 6.18
C ILE A 115 28.04 10.25 5.91
N ILE A 116 26.74 10.48 6.13
CA ILE A 116 25.68 9.51 5.85
C ILE A 116 25.62 9.24 4.35
N ILE A 117 25.58 10.26 3.49
CA ILE A 117 25.58 10.08 2.04
C ILE A 117 26.81 9.29 1.59
N ALA A 118 28.00 9.62 2.10
CA ALA A 118 29.24 8.90 1.79
C ALA A 118 29.19 7.44 2.28
N ARG A 119 28.61 7.18 3.46
CA ARG A 119 28.43 5.83 4.00
C ARG A 119 27.44 5.04 3.17
N THR A 120 26.27 5.59 2.85
CA THR A 120 25.26 4.94 2.01
C THR A 120 25.76 4.72 0.59
N ALA A 121 26.53 5.65 0.02
CA ALA A 121 27.19 5.45 -1.27
C ALA A 121 28.21 4.31 -1.20
N LYS A 122 28.99 4.22 -0.12
CA LYS A 122 29.92 3.11 0.12
C LYS A 122 29.19 1.77 0.31
N GLU A 123 28.11 1.74 1.08
CA GLU A 123 27.28 0.55 1.27
C GLU A 123 26.61 0.12 -0.03
N GLY A 124 26.18 1.09 -0.86
CA GLY A 124 25.65 0.84 -2.19
C GLY A 124 26.69 0.23 -3.13
N THR A 125 27.92 0.76 -3.16
CA THR A 125 29.00 0.18 -3.97
C THR A 125 29.45 -1.19 -3.46
N GLU A 126 29.54 -1.37 -2.13
CA GLU A 126 29.80 -2.68 -1.52
C GLU A 126 28.69 -3.69 -1.82
N GLY A 127 27.43 -3.26 -1.82
CA GLY A 127 26.27 -4.10 -2.16
C GLY A 127 26.27 -4.52 -3.63
N VAL A 128 26.53 -3.58 -4.54
CA VAL A 128 26.68 -3.87 -5.99
C VAL A 128 27.84 -4.82 -6.24
N GLU A 129 28.97 -4.63 -5.56
CA GLU A 129 30.13 -5.51 -5.73
C GLU A 129 29.88 -6.91 -5.14
N LYS A 130 29.17 -7.01 -4.00
CA LYS A 130 28.72 -8.30 -3.45
C LYS A 130 27.79 -9.05 -4.40
N GLU A 131 26.80 -8.38 -4.96
CA GLU A 131 25.89 -8.98 -5.94
C GLU A 131 26.63 -9.34 -7.25
N ARG A 132 27.60 -8.53 -7.68
CA ARG A 132 28.46 -8.84 -8.83
C ARG A 132 29.30 -10.10 -8.60
N ILE A 133 29.93 -10.20 -7.43
CA ILE A 133 30.70 -11.39 -7.01
C ILE A 133 29.77 -12.61 -6.92
N ARG A 134 28.58 -12.46 -6.32
CA ARG A 134 27.61 -13.55 -6.18
C ARG A 134 27.15 -14.06 -7.54
N LYS A 135 26.80 -13.15 -8.46
CA LYS A 135 26.44 -13.48 -9.85
C LYS A 135 27.59 -14.17 -10.57
N GLN A 136 28.84 -13.74 -10.34
CA GLN A 136 30.01 -14.38 -10.94
C GLN A 136 30.22 -15.80 -10.39
N ILE A 137 30.07 -16.01 -9.08
CA ILE A 137 30.13 -17.33 -8.44
C ILE A 137 29.02 -18.26 -8.98
N GLU A 138 27.80 -17.75 -9.11
CA GLU A 138 26.67 -18.52 -9.64
C GLU A 138 26.87 -18.87 -11.12
N LEU A 139 27.36 -17.93 -11.93
CA LEU A 139 27.70 -18.20 -13.34
C LEU A 139 28.80 -19.25 -13.46
N GLU A 140 29.86 -19.15 -12.67
CA GLU A 140 30.95 -20.12 -12.67
C GLU A 140 30.49 -21.50 -12.17
N ALA A 141 29.57 -21.55 -11.20
CA ALA A 141 28.93 -22.79 -10.76
C ALA A 141 28.08 -23.41 -11.88
N THR A 142 27.25 -22.63 -12.57
CA THR A 142 26.46 -23.14 -13.70
C THR A 142 27.32 -23.59 -14.88
N GLU A 143 28.43 -22.90 -15.15
CA GLU A 143 29.38 -23.28 -16.20
C GLU A 143 30.12 -24.57 -15.82
N ARG A 144 30.52 -24.71 -14.56
CA ARG A 144 31.07 -25.96 -14.02
C ARG A 144 30.06 -27.11 -14.11
N GLU A 145 28.80 -26.89 -13.72
CA GLU A 145 27.74 -27.90 -13.85
C GLU A 145 27.49 -28.28 -15.31
N LYS A 146 27.52 -27.31 -16.23
CA LYS A 146 27.41 -27.56 -17.67
C LYS A 146 28.58 -28.38 -18.19
N ILE A 147 29.81 -28.08 -17.78
CA ILE A 147 31.02 -28.84 -18.16
C ILE A 147 30.94 -30.28 -17.61
N VAL A 148 30.57 -30.44 -16.33
CA VAL A 148 30.40 -31.76 -15.71
C VAL A 148 29.24 -32.52 -16.37
N GLY A 149 28.16 -31.83 -16.72
CA GLY A 149 27.00 -32.38 -17.42
C GLY A 149 27.35 -32.84 -18.83
N LEU A 150 28.07 -32.02 -19.61
CA LEU A 150 28.57 -32.40 -20.93
C LEU A 150 29.52 -33.60 -20.86
N ALA A 151 30.44 -33.62 -19.89
CA ALA A 151 31.33 -34.76 -19.69
C ALA A 151 30.57 -36.05 -19.29
N ARG A 152 29.49 -35.93 -18.49
CA ARG A 152 28.59 -37.05 -18.20
C ARG A 152 27.84 -37.52 -19.44
N ILE A 153 27.29 -36.60 -20.24
CA ILE A 153 26.60 -36.91 -21.49
C ILE A 153 27.54 -37.59 -22.49
N ASP A 154 28.77 -37.11 -22.63
CA ASP A 154 29.76 -37.72 -23.52
C ASP A 154 30.12 -39.13 -23.06
N LYS A 155 30.33 -39.33 -21.75
CA LYS A 155 30.52 -40.67 -21.16
C LYS A 155 29.30 -41.57 -21.41
N ASP A 156 28.10 -41.08 -21.16
CA ASP A 156 26.86 -41.85 -21.34
C ASP A 156 26.64 -42.18 -22.83
N LYS A 157 27.00 -41.27 -23.75
CA LYS A 157 26.95 -41.49 -25.19
C LYS A 157 27.93 -42.58 -25.63
N GLU A 158 29.13 -42.63 -25.06
CA GLU A 158 30.06 -43.74 -25.31
C GLU A 158 29.51 -45.06 -24.76
N VAL A 159 28.93 -45.06 -23.56
CA VAL A 159 28.28 -46.24 -22.99
C VAL A 159 27.10 -46.71 -23.84
N GLU A 160 26.26 -45.81 -24.34
CA GLU A 160 25.14 -46.14 -25.22
C GLU A 160 25.60 -46.66 -26.59
N LYS A 161 26.72 -46.15 -27.11
CA LYS A 161 27.34 -46.68 -28.33
C LYS A 161 27.81 -48.12 -28.13
N GLU A 162 28.47 -48.41 -27.01
CA GLU A 162 28.87 -49.78 -26.65
C GLU A 162 27.67 -50.69 -26.37
N LYS A 163 26.60 -50.17 -25.74
CA LYS A 163 25.34 -50.92 -25.59
C LYS A 163 24.69 -51.23 -26.93
N LYS A 164 24.71 -50.30 -27.89
CA LYS A 164 24.21 -50.53 -29.24
C LYS A 164 25.03 -51.62 -29.95
N ASN A 165 26.36 -51.57 -29.85
CA ASN A 165 27.24 -52.62 -30.36
C ASN A 165 26.93 -53.98 -29.70
N MET A 166 26.73 -54.01 -28.38
CA MET A 166 26.30 -55.22 -27.67
C MET A 166 24.93 -55.71 -28.13
N GLN A 167 23.96 -54.82 -28.37
CA GLN A 167 22.65 -55.21 -28.89
C GLN A 167 22.73 -55.78 -30.31
N GLU A 168 23.65 -55.29 -31.14
CA GLU A 168 23.94 -55.87 -32.46
C GLU A 168 24.53 -57.28 -32.31
N ILE A 169 25.52 -57.48 -31.43
CA ILE A 169 26.08 -58.81 -31.13
C ILE A 169 25.01 -59.76 -30.56
N VAL A 170 24.14 -59.27 -29.67
CA VAL A 170 23.03 -60.06 -29.12
C VAL A 170 22.02 -60.41 -30.20
N ARG A 171 21.67 -59.49 -31.11
CA ARG A 171 20.79 -59.78 -32.26
C ARG A 171 21.41 -60.83 -33.17
N GLU A 172 22.69 -60.72 -33.49
CA GLU A 172 23.41 -61.73 -34.27
C GLU A 172 23.37 -63.09 -33.57
N ARG A 173 23.62 -63.12 -32.25
CA ARG A 173 23.52 -64.35 -31.45
C ARG A 173 22.12 -64.95 -31.45
N VAL A 174 21.07 -64.14 -31.27
CA VAL A 174 19.68 -64.61 -31.30
C VAL A 174 19.28 -65.12 -32.69
N VAL A 175 19.76 -64.49 -33.77
CA VAL A 175 19.54 -64.98 -35.13
C VAL A 175 20.22 -66.34 -35.33
N VAL A 176 21.47 -66.49 -34.87
CA VAL A 176 22.18 -67.77 -34.93
C VAL A 176 21.49 -68.84 -34.07
N GLU A 177 21.09 -68.52 -32.84
CA GLU A 177 20.37 -69.44 -31.95
C GLU A 177 19.00 -69.84 -32.55
N LYS A 178 18.29 -68.91 -33.18
CA LYS A 178 17.05 -69.20 -33.90
C LYS A 178 17.28 -70.13 -35.10
N LEU A 179 18.34 -69.91 -35.88
CA LEU A 179 18.70 -70.78 -36.99
C LEU A 179 19.09 -72.18 -36.53
N VAL A 180 19.83 -72.30 -35.42
CA VAL A 180 20.16 -73.59 -34.82
C VAL A 180 18.88 -74.30 -34.33
N ALA A 181 17.98 -73.59 -33.66
CA ALA A 181 16.70 -74.16 -33.21
C ALA A 181 15.80 -74.59 -34.38
N GLU A 182 15.71 -73.79 -35.45
CA GLU A 182 14.96 -74.13 -36.67
C GLU A 182 15.53 -75.38 -37.35
N GLU A 183 16.86 -75.52 -37.42
CA GLU A 183 17.50 -76.73 -37.96
C GLU A 183 17.36 -77.94 -37.03
N GLU A 184 17.41 -77.77 -35.70
CA GLU A 184 17.15 -78.86 -34.74
C GLU A 184 15.72 -79.39 -34.85
N GLU A 185 14.71 -78.52 -34.98
CA GLU A 185 13.32 -78.93 -35.18
C GLU A 185 13.12 -79.63 -36.53
N LYS A 186 13.72 -79.12 -37.63
CA LYS A 186 13.69 -79.85 -38.92
C LYS A 186 14.35 -81.23 -38.84
N ILE A 187 15.43 -81.38 -38.06
CA ILE A 187 16.07 -82.69 -37.84
C ILE A 187 15.14 -83.62 -37.05
N LYS A 188 14.37 -83.10 -36.07
CA LYS A 188 13.37 -83.91 -35.36
C LYS A 188 12.22 -84.31 -36.29
N ASP A 189 11.66 -83.37 -37.04
CA ASP A 189 10.58 -83.62 -38.00
C ASP A 189 10.98 -84.69 -39.02
N THR A 190 12.19 -84.58 -39.59
CA THR A 190 12.68 -85.59 -40.55
C THR A 190 12.91 -86.95 -39.92
N ARG A 191 13.35 -87.03 -38.65
CA ARG A 191 13.48 -88.30 -37.92
C ARG A 191 12.12 -88.93 -37.61
N GLU A 192 11.16 -88.13 -37.15
CA GLU A 192 9.80 -88.62 -36.85
C GLU A 192 9.06 -89.06 -38.11
N ILE A 193 9.16 -88.29 -39.21
CA ILE A 193 8.61 -88.68 -40.52
C ILE A 193 9.27 -89.97 -41.02
N ALA A 194 10.60 -90.10 -40.88
CA ALA A 194 11.30 -91.32 -41.28
C ALA A 194 10.91 -92.52 -40.41
N GLN A 195 10.67 -92.34 -39.11
CA GLN A 195 10.20 -93.40 -38.21
C GLN A 195 8.76 -93.81 -38.54
N ALA A 196 7.85 -92.86 -38.70
CA ALA A 196 6.46 -93.12 -39.08
C ALA A 196 6.37 -93.85 -40.43
N ASN A 197 7.20 -93.47 -41.41
CA ASN A 197 7.28 -94.18 -42.68
C ASN A 197 7.80 -95.61 -42.53
N ARG A 198 8.80 -95.87 -41.66
CA ARG A 198 9.27 -97.24 -41.39
C ARG A 198 8.19 -98.07 -40.71
N GLU A 199 7.51 -97.53 -39.69
CA GLU A 199 6.42 -98.22 -39.01
C GLU A 199 5.25 -98.52 -39.95
N LYS A 200 4.91 -97.58 -40.84
CA LYS A 200 3.93 -97.81 -41.91
C LYS A 200 4.35 -98.96 -42.82
N THR A 201 5.60 -98.99 -43.29
CA THR A 201 6.11 -100.08 -44.13
C THR A 201 6.08 -101.42 -43.40
N VAL A 202 6.53 -101.48 -42.14
CA VAL A 202 6.46 -102.71 -41.33
C VAL A 202 5.03 -103.20 -41.15
N ASN A 203 4.07 -102.30 -40.92
CA ASN A 203 2.67 -102.65 -40.80
C ASN A 203 2.05 -103.13 -42.13
N ILE A 204 2.43 -102.52 -43.27
CA ILE A 204 2.00 -102.98 -44.60
C ILE A 204 2.55 -104.38 -44.87
N THR A 205 3.86 -104.61 -44.66
CA THR A 205 4.47 -105.93 -44.89
C THR A 205 3.88 -107.01 -43.97
N ARG A 206 3.54 -106.66 -42.72
CA ARG A 206 2.83 -107.58 -41.82
C ARG A 206 1.42 -107.89 -42.32
N ALA A 207 0.67 -106.89 -42.78
CA ALA A 207 -0.66 -107.08 -43.34
C ALA A 207 -0.64 -107.89 -44.64
N GLU A 208 0.37 -107.69 -45.50
CA GLU A 208 0.62 -108.49 -46.71
C GLU A 208 0.93 -109.95 -46.35
N GLY A 209 1.80 -110.20 -45.36
CA GLY A 209 2.08 -111.56 -44.89
C GLY A 209 0.85 -112.26 -44.29
N GLU A 210 0.02 -111.55 -43.53
CA GLU A 210 -1.25 -112.10 -43.02
C GLU A 210 -2.26 -112.36 -44.15
N ALA A 211 -2.32 -111.48 -45.15
CA ALA A 211 -3.17 -111.67 -46.31
C ALA A 211 -2.73 -112.87 -47.14
N GLU A 212 -1.43 -113.03 -47.41
CA GLU A 212 -0.87 -114.20 -48.10
C GLU A 212 -1.15 -115.49 -47.35
N ALA A 213 -0.97 -115.52 -46.03
CA ALA A 213 -1.31 -116.69 -45.20
C ALA A 213 -2.79 -117.08 -45.32
N ARG A 214 -3.71 -116.11 -45.21
CA ARG A 214 -5.15 -116.34 -45.40
C ARG A 214 -5.48 -116.81 -46.82
N THR A 215 -4.74 -116.33 -47.82
CA THR A 215 -4.95 -116.71 -49.22
C THR A 215 -4.51 -118.15 -49.45
N ILE A 216 -3.37 -118.56 -48.87
CA ILE A 216 -2.90 -119.95 -48.90
C ILE A 216 -3.89 -120.88 -48.19
N ASP A 217 -4.42 -120.48 -47.03
CA ASP A 217 -5.44 -121.28 -46.33
C ASP A 217 -6.71 -121.43 -47.16
N LYS A 218 -7.19 -120.35 -47.79
CA LYS A 218 -8.35 -120.40 -48.69
C LYS A 218 -8.09 -121.26 -49.92
N VAL A 219 -6.91 -121.19 -50.53
CA VAL A 219 -6.55 -122.02 -51.69
C VAL A 219 -6.45 -123.49 -51.29
N LYS A 220 -5.86 -123.82 -50.13
CA LYS A 220 -5.81 -125.19 -49.61
C LYS A 220 -7.19 -125.73 -49.26
N LEU A 221 -8.05 -124.91 -48.65
CA LEU A 221 -9.45 -125.27 -48.40
C LEU A 221 -10.19 -125.52 -49.72
N ALA A 222 -10.04 -124.64 -50.70
CA ALA A 222 -10.66 -124.79 -52.02
C ALA A 222 -10.10 -125.99 -52.80
N GLU A 223 -8.81 -126.30 -52.69
CA GLU A 223 -8.22 -127.51 -53.26
C GLU A 223 -8.71 -128.78 -52.56
N ALA A 224 -8.84 -128.75 -51.24
CA ALA A 224 -9.43 -129.85 -50.47
C ALA A 224 -10.90 -130.07 -50.84
N GLU A 225 -11.68 -129.00 -50.96
CA GLU A 225 -13.08 -129.05 -51.45
C GLU A 225 -13.14 -129.57 -52.89
N LYS A 226 -12.27 -129.09 -53.79
CA LYS A 226 -12.19 -129.58 -55.19
C LYS A 226 -11.82 -131.07 -55.25
N ARG A 227 -10.96 -131.54 -54.35
CA ARG A 227 -10.59 -132.96 -54.26
C ARG A 227 -11.74 -133.79 -53.69
N SER A 228 -12.40 -133.29 -52.64
CA SER A 228 -13.59 -133.94 -52.08
C SER A 228 -14.75 -134.00 -53.08
N THR A 229 -14.97 -132.94 -53.87
CA THR A 229 -16.02 -132.92 -54.90
C THR A 229 -15.68 -133.84 -56.07
N LYS A 230 -14.41 -134.01 -56.42
CA LYS A 230 -14.00 -135.05 -57.38
C LYS A 230 -14.26 -136.45 -56.85
N GLU A 231 -13.89 -136.74 -55.60
CA GLU A 231 -14.15 -138.04 -54.97
C GLU A 231 -15.66 -138.29 -54.79
N LEU A 232 -16.44 -137.25 -54.45
CA LEU A 232 -17.89 -137.30 -54.41
C LEU A 232 -18.49 -137.50 -55.80
N ALA A 233 -17.97 -136.86 -56.84
CA ALA A 233 -18.42 -137.04 -58.21
C ALA A 233 -18.08 -138.45 -58.74
N GLU A 234 -16.90 -139.00 -58.40
CA GLU A 234 -16.57 -140.39 -58.70
C GLU A 234 -17.49 -141.36 -57.95
N LYS A 235 -17.77 -141.08 -56.67
CA LYS A 235 -18.76 -141.83 -55.89
C LYS A 235 -20.16 -141.72 -56.49
N GLU A 236 -20.56 -140.54 -56.98
CA GLU A 236 -21.83 -140.31 -57.66
C GLU A 236 -21.90 -141.02 -59.00
N ILE A 237 -20.81 -141.12 -59.78
CA ILE A 237 -20.80 -141.90 -61.03
C ILE A 237 -20.96 -143.40 -60.72
N ILE A 238 -20.25 -143.91 -59.71
CA ILE A 238 -20.38 -145.31 -59.26
C ILE A 238 -21.80 -145.55 -58.72
N MET A 239 -22.33 -144.61 -57.93
CA MET A 239 -23.69 -144.67 -57.43
C MET A 239 -24.69 -144.58 -58.57
N ALA A 240 -24.52 -143.71 -59.56
CA ALA A 240 -25.39 -143.55 -60.72
C ALA A 240 -25.35 -144.76 -61.66
N GLU A 241 -24.21 -145.45 -61.80
CA GLU A 241 -24.18 -146.76 -62.48
C GLU A 241 -24.98 -147.81 -61.71
N THR A 242 -24.87 -147.79 -60.38
CA THR A 242 -25.65 -148.66 -59.49
C THR A 242 -27.14 -148.27 -59.52
N GLU A 243 -27.43 -146.96 -59.61
CA GLU A 243 -28.76 -146.37 -59.57
C GLU A 243 -29.46 -146.48 -60.91
N LEU A 244 -28.77 -146.40 -62.05
CA LEU A 244 -29.33 -146.74 -63.37
C LEU A 244 -29.84 -148.18 -63.37
N LYS A 245 -29.14 -149.07 -62.66
CA LYS A 245 -29.55 -150.46 -62.42
C LYS A 245 -30.81 -150.55 -61.56
N THR A 246 -30.96 -149.72 -60.53
CA THR A 246 -32.14 -149.69 -59.62
C THR A 246 -33.27 -148.75 -60.03
N SER A 247 -33.03 -147.75 -60.89
CA SER A 247 -33.97 -146.72 -61.34
C SER A 247 -34.79 -147.23 -62.52
N ARG A 248 -34.25 -148.18 -63.30
CA ARG A 248 -35.08 -149.12 -64.08
C ARG A 248 -36.14 -149.82 -63.22
N GLN A 249 -35.89 -150.03 -61.93
CA GLN A 249 -36.84 -150.65 -61.00
C GLN A 249 -37.71 -149.63 -60.23
N ARG A 250 -37.31 -148.34 -60.15
CA ARG A 250 -38.03 -147.29 -59.38
C ARG A 250 -38.80 -146.28 -60.23
N ALA A 251 -38.57 -146.20 -61.54
CA ALA A 251 -39.35 -145.37 -62.46
C ALA A 251 -40.85 -145.74 -62.50
N GLU A 252 -41.23 -146.92 -62.00
CA GLU A 252 -42.64 -147.29 -61.81
C GLU A 252 -43.33 -146.53 -60.65
N SER A 253 -42.58 -145.96 -59.70
CA SER A 253 -43.15 -145.55 -58.41
C SER A 253 -43.28 -144.04 -58.16
N ILE A 254 -42.63 -143.17 -58.93
CA ILE A 254 -42.59 -141.72 -58.60
C ILE A 254 -43.23 -140.89 -59.72
N LYS A 255 -44.51 -141.18 -59.97
CA LYS A 255 -45.42 -140.34 -60.77
C LYS A 255 -46.24 -139.39 -59.89
N ILE A 256 -46.11 -139.47 -58.58
CA ILE A 256 -47.09 -138.89 -57.68
C ILE A 256 -46.35 -138.02 -56.69
N ILE A 257 -46.87 -136.79 -56.59
CA ILE A 257 -46.61 -135.83 -55.51
C ILE A 257 -45.36 -135.00 -55.73
N ALA A 258 -45.38 -134.27 -56.84
CA ALA A 258 -44.86 -132.91 -56.88
C ALA A 258 -45.94 -131.94 -56.37
N ASP A 259 -45.45 -130.87 -55.75
CA ASP A 259 -46.05 -129.53 -55.68
C ASP A 259 -47.09 -129.23 -54.59
N ALA A 260 -46.70 -128.44 -53.58
CA ALA A 260 -46.71 -126.98 -53.68
C ALA A 260 -46.75 -126.32 -52.28
N ARG A 261 -45.94 -125.28 -52.03
CA ARG A 261 -46.42 -123.87 -51.99
C ARG A 261 -45.43 -122.88 -51.36
N VAL A 262 -45.64 -121.61 -51.72
CA VAL A 262 -44.82 -120.41 -51.56
C VAL A 262 -45.71 -119.21 -51.15
N GLU A 263 -45.15 -118.31 -50.30
CA GLU A 263 -45.36 -116.85 -50.03
C GLU A 263 -46.66 -116.20 -49.51
N GLU A 264 -46.50 -115.18 -48.64
CA GLU A 264 -47.22 -113.87 -48.63
C GLU A 264 -46.66 -112.81 -47.62
N SER A 265 -47.11 -111.54 -47.72
CA SER A 265 -46.46 -110.27 -47.31
C SER A 265 -47.38 -109.23 -46.58
N ALA A 266 -46.77 -108.12 -46.07
CA ALA A 266 -47.25 -106.69 -45.97
C ALA A 266 -47.78 -106.00 -44.64
N VAL A 267 -47.41 -104.70 -44.46
CA VAL A 267 -48.21 -103.46 -44.07
C VAL A 267 -47.55 -102.45 -43.04
N GLU A 268 -47.78 -101.13 -43.26
CA GLU A 268 -47.23 -99.89 -42.65
C GLU A 268 -48.36 -98.89 -42.21
N GLY A 269 -48.12 -97.98 -41.23
CA GLY A 269 -48.79 -96.65 -41.11
C GLY A 269 -49.60 -96.28 -39.83
N MET A 270 -49.06 -95.44 -38.89
CA MET A 270 -49.83 -94.84 -37.76
C MET A 270 -49.28 -93.57 -37.01
N SER A 271 -48.24 -92.84 -37.44
CA SER A 271 -47.47 -91.92 -36.54
C SER A 271 -47.45 -90.40 -36.81
N GLU A 272 -48.33 -89.81 -37.64
CA GLU A 272 -48.21 -88.37 -37.98
C GLU A 272 -49.08 -87.40 -37.14
N ALA A 273 -50.13 -87.88 -36.46
CA ALA A 273 -51.07 -86.99 -35.78
C ALA A 273 -50.61 -86.46 -34.39
N ARG A 274 -49.59 -87.07 -33.75
CA ARG A 274 -49.17 -86.70 -32.37
C ARG A 274 -48.16 -85.55 -32.30
N VAL A 275 -47.39 -85.29 -33.36
CA VAL A 275 -46.32 -84.27 -33.35
C VAL A 275 -46.88 -82.85 -33.48
N MET A 276 -48.06 -82.70 -34.06
CA MET A 276 -48.61 -81.38 -34.39
C MET A 276 -49.23 -80.65 -33.18
N LYS A 277 -49.74 -81.38 -32.18
CA LYS A 277 -50.31 -80.76 -30.97
C LYS A 277 -49.26 -80.19 -30.01
N ALA A 278 -48.10 -80.84 -29.87
CA ALA A 278 -47.06 -80.41 -28.94
C ALA A 278 -46.34 -79.11 -29.35
N LYS A 279 -46.37 -78.74 -30.65
CA LYS A 279 -45.72 -77.53 -31.14
C LYS A 279 -46.52 -76.24 -30.88
N ALA A 280 -47.84 -76.31 -30.70
CA ALA A 280 -48.67 -75.12 -30.54
C ALA A 280 -48.58 -74.50 -29.12
N GLU A 281 -48.50 -75.33 -28.08
CA GLU A 281 -48.42 -74.88 -26.68
C GLU A 281 -47.08 -74.20 -26.34
N ALA A 282 -45.99 -74.60 -27.01
CA ALA A 282 -44.67 -73.98 -26.81
C ALA A 282 -44.60 -72.52 -27.32
N PHE A 283 -45.36 -72.19 -28.37
CA PHE A 283 -45.35 -70.84 -28.97
C PHE A 283 -46.08 -69.79 -28.12
N GLU A 284 -47.12 -70.16 -27.35
CA GLU A 284 -47.83 -69.22 -26.47
C GLU A 284 -46.99 -68.80 -25.26
N LEU A 285 -46.26 -69.74 -24.65
CA LEU A 285 -45.41 -69.48 -23.48
C LEU A 285 -44.21 -68.57 -23.83
N GLU A 286 -43.63 -68.71 -25.02
CA GLU A 286 -42.51 -67.87 -25.47
C GLU A 286 -42.95 -66.42 -25.76
N GLY A 287 -44.17 -66.22 -26.27
CA GLY A 287 -44.74 -64.90 -26.54
C GLY A 287 -44.96 -64.07 -25.28
N ALA A 288 -45.48 -64.69 -24.21
CA ALA A 288 -45.73 -64.01 -22.93
C ALA A 288 -44.43 -63.60 -22.21
N ALA A 289 -43.38 -64.42 -22.29
CA ALA A 289 -42.08 -64.09 -21.70
C ALA A 289 -41.39 -62.92 -22.42
N ARG A 290 -41.45 -62.87 -23.76
CA ARG A 290 -40.88 -61.77 -24.56
C ARG A 290 -41.56 -60.42 -24.30
N ALA A 291 -42.87 -60.41 -24.07
CA ALA A 291 -43.60 -59.18 -23.75
C ALA A 291 -43.14 -58.56 -22.42
N LYS A 292 -42.92 -59.42 -21.41
CA LYS A 292 -42.51 -58.99 -20.06
C LYS A 292 -41.07 -58.46 -20.00
N VAL A 293 -40.16 -59.07 -20.78
CA VAL A 293 -38.77 -58.58 -20.92
C VAL A 293 -38.75 -57.20 -21.58
N ARG A 294 -39.56 -57.01 -22.63
CA ARG A 294 -39.62 -55.74 -23.37
C ARG A 294 -40.20 -54.59 -22.53
N GLU A 295 -41.14 -54.90 -21.63
CA GLU A 295 -41.69 -53.93 -20.67
C GLU A 295 -40.65 -53.50 -19.63
N MET A 296 -39.87 -54.45 -19.09
CA MET A 296 -38.78 -54.15 -18.16
C MET A 296 -37.62 -53.38 -18.81
N GLU A 297 -37.27 -53.71 -20.06
CA GLU A 297 -36.26 -52.99 -20.84
C GLU A 297 -36.69 -51.53 -21.09
N ALA A 298 -37.95 -51.31 -21.49
CA ALA A 298 -38.48 -49.97 -21.71
C ALA A 298 -38.55 -49.13 -20.42
N GLU A 299 -38.90 -49.73 -19.28
CA GLU A 299 -38.86 -49.04 -17.98
C GLU A 299 -37.43 -48.69 -17.54
N ALA A 300 -36.46 -49.59 -17.80
CA ALA A 300 -35.06 -49.35 -17.47
C ALA A 300 -34.45 -48.24 -18.35
N GLU A 301 -34.74 -48.23 -19.65
CA GLU A 301 -34.33 -47.16 -20.57
C GLU A 301 -34.97 -45.82 -20.18
N ALA A 302 -36.26 -45.79 -19.85
CA ALA A 302 -36.93 -44.55 -19.41
C ALA A 302 -36.33 -43.98 -18.12
N ARG A 303 -35.93 -44.85 -17.17
CA ARG A 303 -35.24 -44.41 -15.94
C ARG A 303 -33.82 -43.94 -16.21
N ALA A 304 -33.08 -44.59 -17.12
CA ALA A 304 -31.74 -44.19 -17.51
C ALA A 304 -31.74 -42.79 -18.15
N ILE A 305 -32.64 -42.56 -19.12
CA ILE A 305 -32.79 -41.27 -19.81
C ILE A 305 -33.15 -40.16 -18.81
N ARG A 306 -34.01 -40.44 -17.83
CA ARG A 306 -34.39 -39.45 -16.81
C ARG A 306 -33.23 -39.09 -15.87
N ILE A 307 -32.44 -40.07 -15.43
CA ILE A 307 -31.27 -39.85 -14.58
C ILE A 307 -30.18 -39.10 -15.35
N GLU A 308 -29.98 -39.44 -16.62
CA GLU A 308 -29.01 -38.77 -17.49
C GLU A 308 -29.42 -37.31 -17.72
N GLY A 309 -30.69 -37.05 -18.03
CA GLY A 309 -31.22 -35.69 -18.18
C GLY A 309 -31.15 -34.84 -16.90
N GLU A 310 -31.43 -35.43 -15.73
CA GLU A 310 -31.28 -34.74 -14.44
C GLU A 310 -29.80 -34.44 -14.11
N SER A 311 -28.90 -35.37 -14.44
CA SER A 311 -27.46 -35.20 -14.22
C SER A 311 -26.88 -34.14 -15.17
N GLU A 312 -27.28 -34.14 -16.44
CA GLU A 312 -26.89 -33.12 -17.41
C GLU A 312 -27.40 -31.74 -17.00
N ALA A 313 -28.65 -31.64 -16.54
CA ALA A 313 -29.22 -30.38 -16.05
C ALA A 313 -28.44 -29.82 -14.84
N GLU A 314 -28.07 -30.68 -13.88
CA GLU A 314 -27.30 -30.23 -12.72
C GLU A 314 -25.86 -29.85 -13.10
N VAL A 315 -25.22 -30.56 -14.04
CA VAL A 315 -23.90 -30.19 -14.57
C VAL A 315 -23.94 -28.85 -15.29
N ILE A 316 -24.97 -28.60 -16.10
CA ILE A 316 -25.17 -27.31 -16.78
C ILE A 316 -25.40 -26.19 -15.75
N ARG A 317 -26.21 -26.45 -14.72
CA ARG A 317 -26.48 -25.50 -13.63
C ARG A 317 -25.22 -25.15 -12.84
N GLN A 318 -24.42 -26.15 -12.49
CA GLN A 318 -23.14 -25.99 -11.80
C GLN A 318 -22.13 -25.21 -12.65
N LYS A 319 -22.02 -25.51 -13.95
CA LYS A 319 -21.17 -24.77 -14.88
C LYS A 319 -21.60 -23.31 -15.01
N ALA A 320 -22.90 -23.04 -15.16
CA ALA A 320 -23.43 -21.68 -15.24
C ALA A 320 -23.20 -20.88 -13.95
N LEU A 321 -23.33 -21.52 -12.77
CA LEU A 321 -23.00 -20.90 -11.48
C LEU A 321 -21.52 -20.59 -11.34
N ALA A 322 -20.64 -21.54 -11.71
CA ALA A 322 -19.19 -21.33 -11.67
C ALA A 322 -18.74 -20.23 -12.65
N GLU A 323 -19.37 -20.15 -13.83
CA GLU A 323 -19.11 -19.10 -14.81
C GLU A 323 -19.60 -17.73 -14.30
N ALA A 324 -20.79 -17.67 -13.69
CA ALA A 324 -21.33 -16.45 -13.08
C ALA A 324 -20.45 -15.96 -11.91
N GLU A 325 -19.99 -16.85 -11.02
CA GLU A 325 -19.04 -16.50 -9.96
C GLU A 325 -17.69 -16.05 -10.53
N GLY A 326 -17.21 -16.71 -11.59
CA GLY A 326 -15.98 -16.33 -12.28
C GLY A 326 -16.07 -14.94 -12.91
N ILE A 327 -17.21 -14.60 -13.53
CA ILE A 327 -17.48 -13.27 -14.10
C ILE A 327 -17.59 -12.22 -12.98
N ASN A 328 -18.28 -12.52 -11.88
CA ASN A 328 -18.40 -11.60 -10.75
C ASN A 328 -17.04 -11.29 -10.10
N LYS A 329 -16.22 -12.31 -9.84
CA LYS A 329 -14.86 -12.11 -9.31
C LYS A 329 -13.96 -11.34 -10.26
N LYS A 330 -14.08 -11.59 -11.58
CA LYS A 330 -13.37 -10.79 -12.59
C LYS A 330 -13.84 -9.34 -12.63
N ALA A 331 -15.15 -9.10 -12.49
CA ALA A 331 -15.71 -7.75 -12.48
C ALA A 331 -15.32 -6.98 -11.21
N GLU A 332 -15.27 -7.63 -10.04
CA GLU A 332 -14.74 -7.05 -8.80
C GLU A 332 -13.26 -6.72 -8.93
N ALA A 333 -12.44 -7.65 -9.42
CA ALA A 333 -11.02 -7.39 -9.68
C ALA A 333 -10.83 -6.22 -10.67
N MET A 334 -11.61 -6.17 -11.75
CA MET A 334 -11.57 -5.06 -12.70
C MET A 334 -11.98 -3.73 -12.07
N LYS A 335 -12.98 -3.69 -11.18
CA LYS A 335 -13.34 -2.48 -10.44
C LYS A 335 -12.20 -1.98 -9.55
N GLU A 336 -11.51 -2.89 -8.88
CA GLU A 336 -10.39 -2.55 -8.00
C GLU A 336 -9.19 -2.00 -8.80
N PHE A 337 -8.88 -2.60 -9.95
CA PHE A 337 -7.85 -2.07 -10.85
C PHE A 337 -8.24 -0.74 -11.51
N ASP A 338 -9.51 -0.54 -11.87
CA ASP A 338 -9.99 0.70 -12.48
C ASP A 338 -9.98 1.88 -11.48
N ALA A 339 -10.22 1.62 -10.20
CA ALA A 339 -10.13 2.63 -9.14
C ALA A 339 -8.69 3.14 -8.97
N VAL A 340 -7.71 2.24 -8.85
CA VAL A 340 -6.29 2.61 -8.72
C VAL A 340 -5.78 3.31 -9.99
N GLY A 341 -6.25 2.87 -11.17
CA GLY A 341 -5.94 3.52 -12.45
C GLY A 341 -6.44 4.96 -12.52
N LYS A 342 -7.69 5.21 -12.10
CA LYS A 342 -8.27 6.56 -12.04
C LYS A 342 -7.53 7.48 -11.09
N GLU A 343 -7.19 7.01 -9.88
CA GLU A 343 -6.44 7.82 -8.92
C GLU A 343 -5.06 8.20 -9.48
N HIS A 344 -4.38 7.29 -10.18
CA HIS A 344 -3.09 7.59 -10.80
C HIS A 344 -3.23 8.57 -11.99
N GLU A 345 -4.27 8.43 -12.81
CA GLU A 345 -4.55 9.39 -13.89
C GLU A 345 -4.92 10.77 -13.36
N GLU A 346 -5.79 10.85 -12.36
CA GLU A 346 -6.16 12.11 -11.70
C GLU A 346 -4.94 12.76 -11.03
N PHE A 347 -4.09 11.99 -10.36
CA PHE A 347 -2.85 12.49 -9.78
C PHE A 347 -1.89 13.02 -10.85
N LYS A 348 -1.73 12.30 -11.96
CA LYS A 348 -0.88 12.73 -13.08
C LYS A 348 -1.43 14.00 -13.76
N LEU A 349 -2.75 14.09 -13.94
CA LEU A 349 -3.42 15.27 -14.47
C LEU A 349 -3.24 16.48 -13.54
N LYS A 350 -3.38 16.27 -12.22
CA LYS A 350 -3.16 17.31 -11.21
C LYS A 350 -1.70 17.79 -11.22
N LEU A 351 -0.74 16.87 -11.23
CA LEU A 351 0.69 17.21 -11.28
C LEU A 351 1.05 18.00 -12.55
N ASN A 352 0.49 17.62 -13.71
CA ASN A 352 0.70 18.35 -14.95
C ASN A 352 0.09 19.76 -14.91
N LYS A 353 -1.13 19.88 -14.36
CA LYS A 353 -1.77 21.19 -14.15
C LYS A 353 -0.92 22.07 -13.22
N ASP A 354 -0.48 21.55 -12.10
CA ASP A 354 0.33 22.29 -11.12
C ASP A 354 1.65 22.75 -11.75
N LYS A 355 2.31 21.86 -12.49
CA LYS A 355 3.52 22.19 -13.28
C LYS A 355 3.27 23.30 -14.31
N GLU A 356 2.17 23.25 -15.05
CA GLU A 356 1.82 24.29 -16.04
C GLU A 356 1.57 25.65 -15.38
N VAL A 357 0.85 25.65 -14.25
CA VAL A 357 0.59 26.87 -13.46
C VAL A 357 1.91 27.45 -12.93
N GLU A 358 2.78 26.61 -12.38
CA GLU A 358 4.07 27.05 -11.83
C GLU A 358 5.00 27.59 -12.94
N LEU A 359 5.05 26.94 -14.10
CA LEU A 359 5.79 27.47 -15.26
C LEU A 359 5.21 28.81 -15.77
N ALA A 360 3.88 28.95 -15.79
CA ALA A 360 3.24 30.21 -16.16
C ALA A 360 3.57 31.32 -15.15
N GLN A 361 3.57 31.02 -13.86
CA GLN A 361 3.95 31.96 -12.81
C GLN A 361 5.42 32.38 -12.94
N ILE A 362 6.34 31.45 -13.15
CA ILE A 362 7.76 31.75 -13.35
C ILE A 362 7.96 32.66 -14.57
N ASN A 363 7.24 32.42 -15.66
CA ASN A 363 7.30 33.27 -16.85
C ASN A 363 6.77 34.69 -16.57
N ILE A 364 5.67 34.82 -15.84
CA ILE A 364 5.12 36.12 -15.41
C ILE A 364 6.14 36.84 -14.52
N GLU A 365 6.76 36.16 -13.55
CA GLU A 365 7.80 36.74 -12.70
C GLU A 365 9.02 37.21 -13.52
N ALA A 366 9.42 36.44 -14.53
CA ALA A 366 10.50 36.82 -15.45
C ALA A 366 10.13 38.06 -16.28
N GLU A 367 8.89 38.15 -16.77
CA GLU A 367 8.39 39.33 -17.49
C GLU A 367 8.31 40.57 -16.58
N ILE A 368 7.81 40.41 -15.35
CA ILE A 368 7.79 41.48 -14.34
C ILE A 368 9.22 41.94 -14.03
N ALA A 369 10.14 41.00 -13.80
CA ALA A 369 11.54 41.32 -13.53
C ALA A 369 12.19 42.07 -14.71
N LYS A 370 11.86 41.68 -15.96
CA LYS A 370 12.32 42.36 -17.16
C LYS A 370 11.74 43.76 -17.28
N ALA A 371 10.44 43.94 -17.04
CA ALA A 371 9.78 45.25 -17.04
C ALA A 371 10.34 46.16 -15.93
N GLN A 372 10.56 45.63 -14.72
CA GLN A 372 11.21 46.35 -13.62
C GLN A 372 12.63 46.77 -13.97
N ALA A 373 13.43 45.86 -14.56
CA ALA A 373 14.78 46.16 -15.01
C ALA A 373 14.78 47.23 -16.12
N GLU A 374 13.80 47.21 -17.01
CA GLU A 374 13.64 48.21 -18.06
C GLU A 374 13.25 49.59 -17.52
N ILE A 375 12.36 49.65 -16.53
CA ILE A 375 12.03 50.89 -15.81
C ILE A 375 13.27 51.44 -15.08
N ILE A 376 14.03 50.58 -14.38
CA ILE A 376 15.27 50.99 -13.70
C ILE A 376 16.30 51.49 -14.72
N LYS A 377 16.45 50.78 -15.85
CA LYS A 377 17.36 51.16 -16.94
C LYS A 377 16.99 52.53 -17.51
N GLN A 378 15.71 52.78 -17.80
CA GLN A 378 15.24 54.08 -18.31
C GLN A 378 15.38 55.18 -17.25
N GLY A 379 15.08 54.87 -15.97
CA GLY A 379 15.26 55.78 -14.85
C GLY A 379 16.72 56.21 -14.66
N LEU A 380 17.66 55.27 -14.74
CA LEU A 380 19.10 55.55 -14.67
C LEU A 380 19.62 56.26 -15.93
N ALA A 381 19.11 55.93 -17.12
CA ALA A 381 19.52 56.58 -18.37
C ALA A 381 19.10 58.06 -18.43
N ASN A 382 17.95 58.40 -17.83
CA ASN A 382 17.44 59.77 -17.76
C ASN A 382 17.87 60.53 -16.50
N ALA A 383 18.41 59.84 -15.49
CA ALA A 383 18.90 60.47 -14.27
C ALA A 383 20.25 61.15 -14.54
N ASN A 384 20.26 62.48 -14.48
CA ASN A 384 21.50 63.25 -14.51
C ASN A 384 22.09 63.24 -13.09
N VAL A 385 22.89 62.21 -12.78
CA VAL A 385 23.45 62.00 -11.44
C VAL A 385 24.83 62.66 -11.34
N ASP A 386 24.90 63.81 -10.68
CA ASP A 386 26.17 64.40 -10.23
C ASP A 386 26.63 63.71 -8.94
N ILE A 387 27.54 62.73 -9.09
CA ILE A 387 28.10 61.97 -7.97
C ILE A 387 29.24 62.75 -7.33
N VAL A 388 28.94 63.46 -6.25
CA VAL A 388 29.95 64.07 -5.38
C VAL A 388 30.28 63.09 -4.24
N GLY A 389 31.16 62.12 -4.53
CA GLY A 389 31.86 61.31 -3.52
C GLY A 389 31.40 59.85 -3.34
N GLY A 390 32.26 58.92 -3.76
CA GLY A 390 32.36 57.53 -3.26
C GLY A 390 31.29 56.53 -3.71
N ASP A 391 31.42 56.00 -4.94
CA ASP A 391 30.54 55.00 -5.58
C ASP A 391 30.17 53.76 -4.73
N SER A 392 31.04 53.32 -3.83
CA SER A 392 30.87 52.04 -3.13
C SER A 392 29.84 52.07 -1.99
N VAL A 393 29.64 53.21 -1.33
CA VAL A 393 28.77 53.30 -0.14
C VAL A 393 27.31 53.51 -0.53
N PHE A 394 27.07 54.23 -1.64
CA PHE A 394 25.71 54.49 -2.13
C PHE A 394 25.08 53.22 -2.73
N PHE A 395 25.83 52.49 -3.57
CA PHE A 395 25.35 51.25 -4.17
C PHE A 395 25.03 50.20 -3.09
N ASP A 396 25.90 50.04 -2.09
CA ASP A 396 25.71 49.07 -1.02
C ASP A 396 24.48 49.42 -0.14
N LYS A 397 24.24 50.71 0.14
CA LYS A 397 23.03 51.14 0.86
C LYS A 397 21.75 50.98 0.05
N LEU A 398 21.79 51.25 -1.25
CA LEU A 398 20.63 51.09 -2.14
C LEU A 398 20.24 49.62 -2.27
N VAL A 399 21.22 48.75 -2.58
CA VAL A 399 20.99 47.30 -2.75
C VAL A 399 20.52 46.67 -1.44
N LYS A 400 21.09 47.04 -0.28
CA LYS A 400 20.64 46.55 1.02
C LYS A 400 19.22 46.99 1.36
N SER A 401 18.82 48.21 0.97
CA SER A 401 17.46 48.70 1.22
C SER A 401 16.42 47.99 0.35
N ILE A 402 16.72 47.76 -0.93
CA ILE A 402 15.85 47.00 -1.85
C ILE A 402 15.75 45.54 -1.41
N THR A 403 16.86 44.93 -0.99
CA THR A 403 16.88 43.54 -0.52
C THR A 403 16.08 43.36 0.77
N ARG A 404 16.21 44.30 1.72
CA ARG A 404 15.40 44.31 2.95
C ARG A 404 13.91 44.49 2.64
N GLY A 405 13.56 45.38 1.70
CA GLY A 405 12.17 45.54 1.25
C GLY A 405 11.59 44.25 0.69
N LYS A 406 12.29 43.59 -0.25
CA LYS A 406 11.84 42.30 -0.82
C LYS A 406 11.79 41.15 0.20
N GLN A 407 12.66 41.16 1.21
CA GLN A 407 12.63 40.17 2.29
C GLN A 407 11.45 40.39 3.24
N LEU A 408 11.10 41.65 3.52
CA LEU A 408 9.89 41.99 4.27
C LEU A 408 8.62 41.65 3.49
N ASP A 409 8.55 41.98 2.19
CA ASP A 409 7.41 41.62 1.35
C ASP A 409 7.22 40.09 1.30
N ARG A 410 8.30 39.33 1.06
CA ARG A 410 8.24 37.86 1.10
C ARG A 410 7.84 37.32 2.47
N PHE A 411 8.27 37.94 3.57
CA PHE A 411 7.88 37.52 4.92
C PHE A 411 6.39 37.76 5.18
N VAL A 412 5.86 38.89 4.70
CA VAL A 412 4.42 39.21 4.78
C VAL A 412 3.60 38.24 3.94
N ASP A 413 4.05 37.91 2.72
CA ASP A 413 3.34 37.02 1.80
C ASP A 413 3.47 35.52 2.18
N SER A 414 4.57 35.12 2.84
CA SER A 414 4.83 33.72 3.23
C SER A 414 4.35 33.35 4.64
N SER A 415 4.07 34.35 5.48
CA SER A 415 3.53 34.13 6.81
C SER A 415 2.00 34.23 6.77
N GLU A 416 1.35 33.08 6.85
CA GLU A 416 -0.12 32.95 6.87
C GLU A 416 -0.76 33.85 7.92
N ILE A 417 -0.13 34.00 9.10
CA ILE A 417 -0.60 34.85 10.21
C ILE A 417 -0.46 36.36 9.89
N VAL A 418 0.60 36.77 9.18
CA VAL A 418 0.85 38.18 8.86
C VAL A 418 0.05 38.60 7.63
N SER A 419 -0.12 37.71 6.64
CA SER A 419 -1.07 37.89 5.54
C SER A 419 -2.50 37.96 6.07
N GLU A 420 -2.91 37.04 6.94
CA GLU A 420 -4.24 37.10 7.58
C GLU A 420 -4.44 38.40 8.37
N LEU A 421 -3.42 38.91 9.07
CA LEU A 421 -3.52 40.22 9.75
C LEU A 421 -3.64 41.39 8.77
N LYS A 422 -2.90 41.36 7.66
CA LYS A 422 -2.98 42.37 6.61
C LYS A 422 -4.36 42.35 5.93
N ASP A 423 -4.79 41.16 5.51
CA ASP A 423 -6.03 40.95 4.76
C ASP A 423 -7.27 41.19 5.63
N ASN A 424 -7.22 40.87 6.93
CA ASN A 424 -8.36 41.04 7.83
C ASN A 424 -8.38 42.40 8.56
N PHE A 425 -7.28 43.15 8.62
CA PHE A 425 -7.19 44.35 9.47
C PHE A 425 -6.62 45.60 8.78
N LEU A 426 -5.76 45.45 7.76
CA LEU A 426 -5.08 46.59 7.12
C LEU A 426 -5.67 46.97 5.76
N ASP A 427 -6.33 46.06 5.05
CA ASP A 427 -6.97 46.33 3.75
C ASP A 427 -8.28 47.16 3.84
N GLY A 428 -8.58 47.72 5.01
CA GLY A 428 -9.32 48.99 5.11
C GLY A 428 -10.84 48.94 4.90
N ASP A 429 -11.45 47.78 4.72
CA ASP A 429 -12.91 47.71 4.51
C ASP A 429 -13.65 47.49 5.85
N LEU A 430 -14.09 48.59 6.46
CA LEU A 430 -14.81 48.64 7.74
C LEU A 430 -16.05 47.72 7.75
N ASP A 431 -16.68 47.54 6.59
CA ASP A 431 -17.86 46.68 6.42
C ASP A 431 -17.52 45.18 6.43
N ASN A 432 -16.30 44.81 6.05
CA ASN A 432 -15.85 43.42 6.07
C ASN A 432 -15.50 42.99 7.50
N PHE A 433 -14.82 43.87 8.25
CA PHE A 433 -14.57 43.71 9.68
C PHE A 433 -15.89 43.59 10.48
N LYS A 434 -16.88 44.47 10.23
CA LYS A 434 -18.20 44.41 10.89
C LYS A 434 -18.95 43.11 10.57
N ARG A 435 -18.89 42.62 9.32
CA ARG A 435 -19.55 41.37 8.91
C ARG A 435 -18.93 40.14 9.58
N GLN A 436 -17.61 40.08 9.67
CA GLN A 436 -16.90 38.99 10.32
C GLN A 436 -17.06 39.02 11.85
N LEU A 437 -17.06 40.21 12.46
CA LEU A 437 -17.33 40.36 13.89
C LEU A 437 -18.76 39.92 14.24
N ARG A 438 -19.77 40.29 13.43
CA ARG A 438 -21.16 39.81 13.59
C ARG A 438 -21.30 38.30 13.39
N SER A 439 -20.55 37.72 12.45
CA SER A 439 -20.48 36.28 12.20
C SER A 439 -19.94 35.53 13.41
N GLN A 440 -18.80 35.96 13.96
CA GLN A 440 -18.19 35.30 15.11
C GLN A 440 -19.00 35.50 16.40
N LEU A 441 -19.64 36.67 16.59
CA LEU A 441 -20.55 36.89 17.71
C LEU A 441 -21.81 36.01 17.66
N LYS A 442 -22.31 35.65 16.46
CA LYS A 442 -23.39 34.67 16.29
C LYS A 442 -22.95 33.24 16.62
N THR A 443 -21.74 32.85 16.24
CA THR A 443 -21.18 31.53 16.55
C THR A 443 -20.99 31.31 18.05
N LEU A 444 -20.81 32.40 18.81
CA LEU A 444 -20.66 32.39 20.27
C LEU A 444 -22.00 32.32 21.04
N ASN A 445 -23.14 32.21 20.35
CA ASN A 445 -24.47 32.04 20.95
C ASN A 445 -24.83 33.13 22.00
N ILE A 446 -24.35 34.36 21.77
CA ILE A 446 -24.63 35.51 22.62
C ILE A 446 -25.94 36.16 22.14
N ASP A 447 -26.98 36.10 22.98
CA ASP A 447 -28.30 36.67 22.65
C ASP A 447 -28.21 38.17 22.37
N SER A 448 -29.02 38.64 21.41
CA SER A 448 -29.06 40.04 20.96
C SER A 448 -29.37 41.07 22.07
N GLU A 449 -29.99 40.66 23.19
CA GLU A 449 -30.19 41.51 24.37
C GLU A 449 -28.90 41.71 25.18
N THR A 450 -28.00 40.72 25.17
CA THR A 450 -26.72 40.76 25.90
C THR A 450 -25.71 41.69 25.22
N ILE A 451 -25.79 41.85 23.90
CA ILE A 451 -24.88 42.69 23.10
C ILE A 451 -25.08 44.19 23.41
N LYS A 452 -26.28 44.61 23.81
CA LYS A 452 -26.57 46.02 24.16
C LYS A 452 -25.87 46.52 25.41
N ASN A 453 -25.53 45.63 26.34
CA ASN A 453 -25.02 46.00 27.66
C ASN A 453 -23.61 45.46 27.96
N LEU A 454 -22.95 44.81 26.99
CA LEU A 454 -21.56 44.37 27.12
C LEU A 454 -20.61 45.41 26.52
N THR A 455 -19.67 45.88 27.35
CA THR A 455 -18.52 46.65 26.90
C THR A 455 -17.50 45.74 26.20
N ILE A 456 -16.71 46.28 25.28
CA ILE A 456 -15.70 45.53 24.51
C ILE A 456 -14.70 44.83 25.45
N SER A 457 -14.29 45.51 26.53
CA SER A 457 -13.47 44.92 27.59
C SER A 457 -14.13 43.73 28.28
N SER A 458 -15.42 43.83 28.62
CA SER A 458 -16.15 42.76 29.30
C SER A 458 -16.36 41.53 28.42
N ALA A 459 -16.56 41.72 27.11
CA ALA A 459 -16.72 40.60 26.17
C ALA A 459 -15.40 39.85 25.93
N ILE A 460 -14.30 40.59 25.78
CA ILE A 460 -12.96 40.01 25.63
C ILE A 460 -12.57 39.27 26.91
N MET A 461 -12.81 39.85 28.09
CA MET A 461 -12.54 39.18 29.36
C MET A 461 -13.41 37.93 29.57
N LYS A 462 -14.68 37.97 29.18
CA LYS A 462 -15.57 36.80 29.25
C LYS A 462 -15.12 35.68 28.30
N TYR A 463 -14.67 36.01 27.09
CA TYR A 463 -14.12 35.03 26.14
C TYR A 463 -12.81 34.39 26.64
N ILE A 464 -11.94 35.17 27.28
CA ILE A 464 -10.72 34.66 27.93
C ILE A 464 -11.09 33.71 29.08
N ALA A 465 -12.15 34.03 29.84
CA ALA A 465 -12.63 33.19 30.93
C ALA A 465 -13.31 31.89 30.45
N GLU A 466 -14.06 31.91 29.35
CA GLU A 466 -14.77 30.74 28.81
C GLU A 466 -13.89 29.82 27.95
N SER A 467 -12.85 30.34 27.30
CA SER A 467 -12.01 29.55 26.38
C SER A 467 -10.92 28.70 27.05
N ASN A 468 -10.73 28.83 28.37
CA ASN A 468 -9.82 28.02 29.21
C ASN A 468 -8.38 27.85 28.66
N LYS A 469 -7.96 28.73 27.76
CA LYS A 469 -6.62 28.80 27.14
C LYS A 469 -6.02 30.17 27.48
N GLU A 470 -4.69 30.23 27.64
CA GLU A 470 -4.02 31.51 27.86
C GLU A 470 -4.45 32.51 26.77
N PRO A 471 -4.76 33.76 27.14
CA PRO A 471 -5.16 34.78 26.18
C PRO A 471 -4.06 34.94 25.13
N GLY A 472 -4.33 34.44 23.92
CA GLY A 472 -3.40 34.55 22.80
C GLY A 472 -2.98 36.00 22.61
N LEU A 473 -1.72 36.21 22.20
CA LEU A 473 -1.07 37.52 22.02
C LEU A 473 -1.96 38.53 21.26
N PHE A 474 -2.82 38.01 20.37
CA PHE A 474 -3.81 38.73 19.59
C PHE A 474 -4.90 39.43 20.44
N LEU A 475 -5.50 38.75 21.42
CA LEU A 475 -6.57 39.31 22.26
C LEU A 475 -6.05 40.39 23.21
N LYS A 476 -4.81 40.25 23.69
CA LYS A 476 -4.14 41.29 24.49
C LYS A 476 -3.88 42.55 23.66
N LYS A 477 -3.41 42.39 22.43
CA LYS A 477 -3.17 43.53 21.51
C LYS A 477 -4.45 44.26 21.11
N ILE A 478 -5.56 43.53 20.93
CA ILE A 478 -6.88 44.16 20.67
C ILE A 478 -7.35 44.97 21.89
N LEU A 479 -7.18 44.44 23.10
CA LEU A 479 -7.52 45.16 24.34
C LEU A 479 -6.65 46.41 24.54
N GLU A 480 -5.34 46.31 24.28
CA GLU A 480 -4.43 47.46 24.31
C GLU A 480 -4.80 48.52 23.27
N LYS A 481 -5.17 48.12 22.05
CA LYS A 481 -5.61 49.06 21.01
C LYS A 481 -6.95 49.72 21.38
N ALA A 482 -7.88 48.98 21.98
CA ALA A 482 -9.14 49.53 22.48
C ALA A 482 -8.92 50.54 23.62
N ARG A 483 -7.91 50.32 24.48
CA ARG A 483 -7.45 51.27 25.50
C ARG A 483 -6.83 52.52 24.91
N GLU A 484 -5.93 52.37 23.94
CA GLU A 484 -5.30 53.50 23.24
C GLU A 484 -6.34 54.39 22.54
N LEU A 485 -7.39 53.78 22.00
CA LEU A 485 -8.47 54.48 21.29
C LEU A 485 -9.59 55.00 22.23
N GLY A 486 -9.53 54.68 23.53
CA GLY A 486 -10.50 55.14 24.53
C GLY A 486 -11.90 54.51 24.43
N ILE A 487 -12.08 53.48 23.60
CA ILE A 487 -13.36 52.83 23.30
C ILE A 487 -13.58 51.55 24.15
N GLU A 488 -12.70 51.25 25.09
CA GLU A 488 -12.73 50.05 25.94
C GLU A 488 -14.06 49.87 26.71
N ASN A 489 -14.70 50.99 27.06
CA ASN A 489 -15.93 51.04 27.86
C ASN A 489 -17.18 51.29 27.02
N ASP A 490 -17.04 51.42 25.70
CA ASP A 490 -18.19 51.64 24.83
C ASP A 490 -18.96 50.33 24.66
N PRO A 491 -20.31 50.38 24.65
CA PRO A 491 -21.13 49.22 24.30
C PRO A 491 -20.74 48.72 22.91
N ILE A 492 -20.67 47.40 22.74
CA ILE A 492 -20.34 46.77 21.45
C ILE A 492 -21.30 47.24 20.34
N ASP A 493 -22.55 47.51 20.70
CA ASP A 493 -23.60 48.03 19.80
C ASP A 493 -23.19 49.34 19.09
N THR A 494 -22.47 50.22 19.80
CA THR A 494 -22.01 51.52 19.29
C THR A 494 -21.00 51.41 18.15
N ILE A 495 -20.28 50.29 18.05
CA ILE A 495 -19.30 50.02 16.99
C ILE A 495 -19.91 49.19 15.85
N ILE A 496 -20.79 48.25 16.19
CA ILE A 496 -21.34 47.29 15.23
C ILE A 496 -22.51 47.87 14.45
N GLY A 497 -23.33 48.75 15.05
CA GLY A 497 -24.49 49.39 14.42
C GLY A 497 -25.74 48.53 14.40
#